data_AF-A0A6V3L745-F1
#
_entry.id   AF-A0A6V3L745-F1
#
_cell.length_a   1.000
_cell.length_b   1.000
_cell.length_c   1.000
_cell.angle_alpha   90.00
_cell.angle_beta   90.00
_cell.angle_gamma   90.00
#
_symmetry.space_group_name_H-M   'P 1'
#
loop_
_entity.id
_entity.type
_entity.pdbx_description
1 polymer ?
#
loop_
_entity_poly.entity_id
_entity_poly.type
_entity_poly.pdbx_seq_one_letter_code
_entity_poly.pdbx_strand_id
1 'polypeptide(L)'
;MSSAVVTSVLMVITGSINTISTKLADITASKNIEGDTKDFNHPFFQAACMFFGELCCLIVFKLSQLRRSRPPPAERGRLQYVEITSEEHEELTPSHNWSPVIFLLPACCDLTATSLMYIGLGWTYASIFQMLRGSVMIFTGIFSIIFLGRKLGKHQWIGMVVVMAGLALVGVSSVLEPSGGEGAPNPLGGIIVIIIAQLVQATQMVVEEKFLTKYEGIEPLQAVGWEGFWGFLVLSTLLVPMYWIPGTATGGRLENALDAFVQIGNSYVVMAAILGNIVSIGFFNFFGVTVTRTISATTRMVLDSVRTLVIWIFSLMIGWEKFQYMQAIGFPFLVLGMFIYNGSIKIPGLAYPEPEKEETDVKAESWTAESGGGYEENRGRNITLEDVLKSQVGFQLFSKYCKENNSGENIGFWAAIQDYRSITDEERRLRKAQNVMNNYISSHAIHQVNLPAKLRRRIEEQMEVNDADATLYDEAQACIYGLMKRDVFPRFKASPSFDELLDILEQMEGYEHKQIGNQSGITTSVTLRVG
;
A
#
# COMPACT_ATOMS: atom_id res chain seq x y z
N MET A 1 1.93 -18.96 -6.17
CA MET A 1 1.53 -17.77 -6.95
C MET A 1 1.93 -16.55 -6.12
N SER A 2 2.73 -15.61 -6.64
CA SER A 2 3.20 -14.48 -5.83
C SER A 2 2.03 -13.62 -5.35
N SER A 3 2.13 -13.06 -4.15
CA SER A 3 1.10 -12.18 -3.55
C SER A 3 0.70 -11.03 -4.50
N ALA A 4 1.67 -10.50 -5.25
CA ALA A 4 1.46 -9.46 -6.26
C ALA A 4 0.58 -9.92 -7.44
N VAL A 5 0.72 -11.17 -7.90
CA VAL A 5 -0.11 -11.71 -9.00
C VAL A 5 -1.54 -11.93 -8.52
N VAL A 6 -1.73 -12.43 -7.29
CA VAL A 6 -3.08 -12.60 -6.71
C VAL A 6 -3.78 -11.24 -6.59
N THR A 7 -3.09 -10.23 -6.06
CA THR A 7 -3.60 -8.85 -5.94
C THR A 7 -3.98 -8.28 -7.31
N SER A 8 -3.15 -8.51 -8.33
CA SER A 8 -3.40 -8.05 -9.70
C SER A 8 -4.65 -8.68 -10.32
N VAL A 9 -4.84 -9.99 -10.13
CA VAL A 9 -6.04 -10.71 -10.63
C VAL A 9 -7.29 -10.23 -9.90
N LEU A 10 -7.22 -10.06 -8.57
CA LEU A 10 -8.34 -9.57 -7.78
C LEU A 10 -8.75 -8.14 -8.17
N MET A 11 -7.79 -7.26 -8.48
CA MET A 11 -8.06 -5.93 -9.01
C MET A 11 -8.88 -6.01 -10.30
N VAL A 12 -8.49 -6.85 -11.27
CA VAL A 12 -9.20 -6.98 -12.55
C VAL A 12 -10.62 -7.52 -12.35
N ILE A 13 -10.80 -8.55 -11.50
CA ILE A 13 -12.11 -9.15 -11.23
C ILE A 13 -13.05 -8.13 -10.56
N THR A 14 -12.61 -7.52 -9.46
CA THR A 14 -13.42 -6.58 -8.68
C THR A 14 -13.76 -5.33 -9.49
N GLY A 15 -12.82 -4.81 -10.28
CA GLY A 15 -13.09 -3.69 -11.19
C GLY A 15 -14.04 -4.05 -12.34
N SER A 16 -14.04 -5.30 -12.81
CA SER A 16 -14.97 -5.77 -13.84
C SER A 16 -16.40 -5.85 -13.28
N ILE A 17 -16.55 -6.43 -12.07
CA ILE A 17 -17.83 -6.47 -11.35
C ILE A 17 -18.35 -5.04 -11.16
N ASN A 18 -17.50 -4.10 -10.74
CA ASN A 18 -17.86 -2.71 -10.55
C ASN A 18 -18.52 -2.07 -11.77
N THR A 19 -17.87 -2.23 -12.93
CA THR A 19 -18.36 -1.62 -14.17
C THR A 19 -19.64 -2.29 -14.65
N ILE A 20 -19.76 -3.60 -14.52
CA ILE A 20 -20.98 -4.35 -14.87
C ILE A 20 -22.14 -3.96 -13.94
N SER A 21 -21.90 -3.86 -12.63
CA SER A 21 -22.88 -3.43 -11.64
C SER A 21 -23.35 -1.99 -11.89
N THR A 22 -22.43 -1.08 -12.23
CA THR A 22 -22.77 0.31 -12.60
C THR A 22 -23.67 0.33 -13.83
N LYS A 23 -23.26 -0.37 -14.91
CA LYS A 23 -24.05 -0.45 -16.14
C LYS A 23 -25.41 -1.12 -15.93
N LEU A 24 -25.48 -2.13 -15.07
CA LEU A 24 -26.73 -2.77 -14.69
C LEU A 24 -27.67 -1.81 -13.95
N ALA A 25 -27.14 -0.95 -13.08
CA ALA A 25 -27.95 0.10 -12.45
C ALA A 25 -28.50 1.05 -13.51
N ASP A 26 -27.65 1.61 -14.38
CA ASP A 26 -28.02 2.60 -15.39
C ASP A 26 -29.15 2.13 -16.33
N ILE A 27 -29.09 0.87 -16.80
CA ILE A 27 -30.08 0.32 -17.75
C ILE A 27 -31.36 -0.20 -17.08
N THR A 28 -31.41 -0.23 -15.75
CA THR A 28 -32.58 -0.74 -15.03
C THR A 28 -33.58 0.38 -14.81
N ALA A 29 -34.76 0.24 -15.41
CA ALA A 29 -35.86 1.16 -15.18
C ALA A 29 -36.49 0.94 -13.78
N SER A 30 -36.74 2.02 -13.06
CA SER A 30 -37.41 2.02 -11.75
C SER A 30 -38.43 3.14 -11.65
N LYS A 31 -39.36 3.00 -10.69
CA LYS A 31 -40.36 4.03 -10.43
C LYS A 31 -39.71 5.19 -9.68
N ASN A 32 -39.78 6.37 -10.29
CA ASN A 32 -39.30 7.63 -9.75
C ASN A 32 -40.27 8.21 -8.70
N ILE A 33 -39.90 9.33 -8.08
CA ILE A 33 -40.71 10.02 -7.07
C ILE A 33 -42.06 10.56 -7.60
N GLU A 34 -42.16 10.78 -8.91
CA GLU A 34 -43.37 11.25 -9.60
C GLU A 34 -44.30 10.07 -10.00
N GLY A 35 -43.84 8.83 -9.82
CA GLY A 35 -44.57 7.61 -10.19
C GLY A 35 -44.30 7.10 -11.60
N ASP A 36 -43.48 7.81 -12.39
CA ASP A 36 -43.06 7.41 -13.73
C ASP A 36 -41.96 6.36 -13.69
N THR A 37 -42.01 5.41 -14.61
CA THR A 37 -40.92 4.44 -14.82
C THR A 37 -39.85 5.07 -15.72
N LYS A 38 -38.66 5.32 -15.16
CA LYS A 38 -37.50 5.88 -15.88
C LYS A 38 -36.25 5.09 -15.55
N ASP A 39 -35.26 5.15 -16.43
CA ASP A 39 -33.94 4.56 -16.22
C ASP A 39 -33.22 5.27 -15.06
N PHE A 40 -32.34 4.54 -14.36
CA PHE A 40 -31.63 5.03 -13.19
C PHE A 40 -30.48 5.97 -13.60
N ASN A 41 -30.82 7.20 -14.00
CA ASN A 41 -29.86 8.21 -14.45
C ASN A 41 -29.49 9.19 -13.33
N HIS A 42 -28.55 8.78 -12.47
CA HIS A 42 -28.08 9.57 -11.31
C HIS A 42 -26.55 9.47 -11.16
N PRO A 43 -25.76 10.01 -12.11
CA PRO A 43 -24.32 9.79 -12.17
C PRO A 43 -23.56 10.39 -10.99
N PHE A 44 -23.96 11.57 -10.49
CA PHE A 44 -23.29 12.18 -9.34
C PHE A 44 -23.65 11.47 -8.03
N PHE A 45 -24.88 10.98 -7.89
CA PHE A 45 -25.26 10.12 -6.77
C PHE A 45 -24.48 8.80 -6.79
N GLN A 46 -24.35 8.16 -7.96
CA GLN A 46 -23.55 6.94 -8.10
C GLN A 46 -22.08 7.17 -7.76
N ALA A 47 -21.50 8.31 -8.16
CA ALA A 47 -20.15 8.70 -7.75
C ALA A 47 -20.05 8.92 -6.22
N ALA A 48 -21.08 9.44 -5.56
CA ALA A 48 -21.11 9.52 -4.09
C ALA A 48 -21.16 8.13 -3.45
N CYS A 49 -21.92 7.19 -4.02
CA CYS A 49 -21.89 5.78 -3.58
C CYS A 49 -20.51 5.14 -3.81
N MET A 50 -19.80 5.52 -4.87
CA MET A 50 -18.44 5.06 -5.16
C MET A 50 -17.47 5.46 -4.03
N PHE A 51 -17.41 6.76 -3.70
CA PHE A 51 -16.58 7.26 -2.59
C PHE A 51 -17.01 6.71 -1.23
N PHE A 52 -18.29 6.41 -1.04
CA PHE A 52 -18.77 5.74 0.16
C PHE A 52 -18.20 4.32 0.29
N GLY A 53 -18.11 3.58 -0.82
CA GLY A 53 -17.46 2.26 -0.85
C GLY A 53 -15.99 2.31 -0.46
N GLU A 54 -15.26 3.33 -0.93
CA GLU A 54 -13.87 3.58 -0.54
C GLU A 54 -13.75 3.99 0.94
N LEU A 55 -14.65 4.86 1.44
CA LEU A 55 -14.71 5.23 2.85
C LEU A 55 -14.86 4.01 3.77
N CYS A 56 -15.59 2.97 3.33
CA CYS A 56 -15.74 1.73 4.08
C CYS A 56 -14.40 1.01 4.31
N CYS A 57 -13.39 1.22 3.47
CA CYS A 57 -12.03 0.71 3.70
C CYS A 57 -11.45 1.23 5.02
N LEU A 58 -11.75 2.48 5.41
CA LEU A 58 -11.28 3.06 6.68
C LEU A 58 -11.88 2.33 7.89
N ILE A 59 -13.14 1.89 7.79
CA ILE A 59 -13.81 1.09 8.82
C ILE A 59 -13.12 -0.27 8.94
N VAL A 60 -12.87 -0.94 7.81
CA VAL A 60 -12.16 -2.23 7.79
C VAL A 60 -10.76 -2.09 8.38
N PHE A 61 -10.05 -1.00 8.07
CA PHE A 61 -8.74 -0.69 8.62
C PHE A 61 -8.77 -0.52 10.14
N LYS A 62 -9.70 0.27 10.67
CA LYS A 62 -9.85 0.44 12.13
C LYS A 62 -10.24 -0.86 12.82
N LEU A 63 -11.11 -1.67 12.22
CA LEU A 63 -11.45 -2.99 12.75
C LEU A 63 -10.25 -3.95 12.75
N SER A 64 -9.43 -3.91 11.70
CA SER A 64 -8.19 -4.70 11.59
C SER A 64 -7.19 -4.29 12.68
N GLN A 65 -7.01 -2.99 12.91
CA GLN A 65 -6.18 -2.49 14.01
C GLN A 65 -6.72 -2.93 15.37
N LEU A 66 -8.02 -2.75 15.63
CA LEU A 66 -8.63 -3.19 16.89
C LEU A 66 -8.49 -4.70 17.13
N ARG A 67 -8.53 -5.51 16.07
CA ARG A 67 -8.28 -6.96 16.16
C ARG A 67 -6.81 -7.27 16.44
N ARG A 68 -5.87 -6.55 15.82
CA ARG A 68 -4.42 -6.70 16.08
C ARG A 68 -4.04 -6.21 17.48
N SER A 69 -4.71 -5.19 18.01
CA SER A 69 -4.51 -4.65 19.36
C SER A 69 -5.18 -5.47 20.45
N ARG A 70 -6.01 -6.47 20.12
CA ARG A 70 -6.59 -7.38 21.12
C ARG A 70 -5.57 -8.46 21.47
N PRO A 71 -5.08 -8.50 22.72
CA PRO A 71 -4.16 -9.55 23.14
C PRO A 71 -4.90 -10.91 23.19
N PRO A 72 -4.21 -12.01 22.88
CA PRO A 72 -4.79 -13.34 22.99
C PRO A 72 -5.30 -13.60 24.42
N PRO A 73 -6.36 -14.43 24.61
CA PRO A 73 -6.99 -14.66 25.92
C PRO A 73 -6.01 -15.10 27.03
N ALA A 74 -4.92 -15.77 26.65
CA ALA A 74 -3.88 -16.24 27.55
C ALA A 74 -2.98 -15.13 28.15
N GLU A 75 -2.97 -13.92 27.58
CA GLU A 75 -2.14 -12.78 28.04
C GLU A 75 -2.93 -11.72 28.81
N ARG A 76 -4.27 -11.85 28.87
CA ARG A 76 -5.17 -10.89 29.53
C ARG A 76 -4.88 -10.70 31.02
N GLY A 77 -4.41 -11.74 31.72
CA GLY A 77 -4.01 -11.65 33.14
C GLY A 77 -2.61 -11.03 33.37
N ARG A 78 -1.75 -10.99 32.34
CA ARG A 78 -0.38 -10.45 32.43
C ARG A 78 -0.35 -8.94 32.12
N LEU A 79 -1.27 -8.47 31.28
CA LEU A 79 -1.42 -7.06 30.92
C LEU A 79 -1.99 -6.20 32.05
N GLN A 80 -2.85 -6.73 32.91
CA GLN A 80 -3.36 -6.00 34.07
C GLN A 80 -2.25 -5.62 35.08
N TYR A 81 -1.14 -6.36 35.11
CA TYR A 81 0.03 -6.03 35.95
C TYR A 81 0.92 -4.96 35.29
N VAL A 82 0.97 -4.90 33.95
CA VAL A 82 1.72 -3.90 33.17
C VAL A 82 0.96 -2.57 33.11
N GLU A 83 -0.38 -2.59 33.10
CA GLU A 83 -1.23 -1.40 33.06
C GLU A 83 -1.12 -0.57 34.36
N ILE A 84 -0.90 -1.23 35.50
CA ILE A 84 -0.70 -0.57 36.82
C ILE A 84 0.69 0.09 36.93
N THR A 85 1.68 -0.35 36.15
CA THR A 85 3.04 0.20 36.16
C THR A 85 3.34 1.16 35.00
N SER A 86 2.37 1.40 34.11
CA SER A 86 2.55 2.21 32.89
C SER A 86 1.83 3.56 32.92
N GLU A 87 1.44 4.05 34.09
CA GLU A 87 0.85 5.40 34.24
C GLU A 87 1.83 6.56 33.90
N GLU A 88 3.11 6.30 33.65
CA GLU A 88 4.10 7.34 33.27
C GLU A 88 4.54 7.35 31.79
N HIS A 89 4.00 6.51 30.91
CA HIS A 89 4.34 6.54 29.49
C HIS A 89 3.10 6.62 28.59
N GLU A 90 2.38 7.74 28.69
CA GLU A 90 1.57 8.23 27.59
C GLU A 90 2.52 8.76 26.49
N GLU A 91 2.24 8.39 25.23
CA GLU A 91 2.95 8.75 23.98
C GLU A 91 4.15 7.87 23.53
N LEU A 92 3.86 6.63 23.13
CA LEU A 92 4.63 5.91 22.09
C LEU A 92 3.70 5.47 20.95
N THR A 93 2.88 6.39 20.45
CA THR A 93 2.39 6.28 19.07
C THR A 93 3.49 6.82 18.15
N PRO A 94 3.95 6.07 17.12
CA PRO A 94 4.89 6.64 16.16
C PRO A 94 4.23 7.89 15.57
N SER A 95 4.88 9.04 15.75
CA SER A 95 4.43 10.32 15.19
C SER A 95 4.23 10.13 13.69
N HIS A 96 2.97 9.99 13.27
CA HIS A 96 2.64 10.04 11.86
C HIS A 96 2.91 11.48 11.43
N ASN A 97 4.09 11.73 10.86
CA ASN A 97 4.51 13.05 10.36
C ASN A 97 3.71 13.50 9.12
N TRP A 98 2.52 12.94 8.88
CA TRP A 98 1.68 13.24 7.74
C TRP A 98 0.23 13.42 8.17
N SER A 99 -0.41 14.47 7.66
CA SER A 99 -1.81 14.78 7.93
C SER A 99 -2.72 14.05 6.92
N PRO A 100 -3.86 13.47 7.33
CA PRO A 100 -4.87 12.90 6.42
C PRO A 100 -5.37 13.84 5.31
N VAL A 101 -5.21 15.15 5.50
CA VAL A 101 -5.59 16.19 4.53
C VAL A 101 -4.81 16.08 3.21
N ILE A 102 -3.63 15.42 3.19
CA ILE A 102 -2.87 15.24 1.94
C ILE A 102 -3.67 14.47 0.88
N PHE A 103 -4.61 13.61 1.29
CA PHE A 103 -5.46 12.83 0.39
C PHE A 103 -6.63 13.63 -0.20
N LEU A 104 -6.86 14.86 0.26
CA LEU A 104 -7.88 15.74 -0.33
C LEU A 104 -7.57 16.07 -1.79
N LEU A 105 -6.29 16.32 -2.13
CA LEU A 105 -5.90 16.64 -3.50
C LEU A 105 -6.16 15.46 -4.46
N PRO A 106 -5.67 14.23 -4.19
CA PRO A 106 -6.07 13.04 -4.94
C PRO A 106 -7.59 12.88 -5.08
N ALA A 107 -8.34 13.01 -3.98
CA ALA A 107 -9.80 12.88 -4.00
C ALA A 107 -10.49 13.93 -4.89
N CYS A 108 -10.03 15.19 -4.87
CA CYS A 108 -10.54 16.24 -5.76
C CYS A 108 -10.20 15.96 -7.22
N CYS A 109 -8.99 15.45 -7.50
CA CYS A 109 -8.60 15.04 -8.84
C CYS A 109 -9.47 13.86 -9.33
N ASP A 110 -9.69 12.84 -8.52
CA ASP A 110 -10.54 11.69 -8.87
C ASP A 110 -11.99 12.10 -9.13
N LEU A 111 -12.56 12.94 -8.26
CA LEU A 111 -13.89 13.52 -8.43
C LEU A 111 -14.01 14.30 -9.75
N THR A 112 -13.02 15.15 -10.03
CA THR A 112 -13.00 15.99 -11.23
C THR A 112 -12.85 15.14 -12.49
N ALA A 113 -11.93 14.17 -12.48
CA ALA A 113 -11.71 13.24 -13.58
C ALA A 113 -12.97 12.43 -13.87
N THR A 114 -13.58 11.83 -12.84
CA THR A 114 -14.83 11.05 -12.96
C THR A 114 -15.98 11.89 -13.50
N SER A 115 -16.12 13.13 -13.01
CA SER A 115 -17.16 14.05 -13.49
C SER A 115 -16.98 14.42 -14.97
N LEU A 116 -15.76 14.80 -15.38
CA LEU A 116 -15.46 15.09 -16.78
C LEU A 116 -15.67 13.86 -17.67
N MET A 117 -15.33 12.68 -17.17
CA MET A 117 -15.57 11.40 -17.83
C MET A 117 -17.07 11.18 -18.11
N TYR A 118 -17.96 11.39 -17.13
CA TYR A 118 -19.40 11.27 -17.34
C TYR A 118 -19.95 12.31 -18.32
N ILE A 119 -19.48 13.56 -18.24
CA ILE A 119 -19.85 14.61 -19.21
C ILE A 119 -19.44 14.18 -20.64
N GLY A 120 -18.22 13.67 -20.78
CA GLY A 120 -17.71 13.18 -22.05
C GLY A 120 -18.50 12.00 -22.60
N LEU A 121 -18.91 11.06 -21.74
CA LEU A 121 -19.78 9.94 -22.09
C LEU A 121 -21.14 10.42 -22.63
N GLY A 122 -21.69 11.51 -22.12
CA GLY A 122 -22.93 12.11 -22.64
C GLY A 122 -22.81 12.66 -24.06
N TRP A 123 -21.59 12.92 -24.54
CA TRP A 123 -21.33 13.50 -25.87
C TRP A 123 -20.72 12.52 -26.88
N THR A 124 -20.26 11.36 -26.43
CA THR A 124 -19.62 10.33 -27.27
C THR A 124 -20.19 8.94 -27.01
N TYR A 125 -19.66 7.93 -27.69
CA TYR A 125 -20.11 6.54 -27.54
C TYR A 125 -19.43 5.84 -26.35
N ALA A 126 -20.16 4.96 -25.66
CA ALA A 126 -19.67 4.22 -24.49
C ALA A 126 -18.41 3.38 -24.77
N SER A 127 -18.27 2.81 -25.97
CA SER A 127 -17.09 2.03 -26.34
C SER A 127 -15.85 2.91 -26.48
N ILE A 128 -15.97 4.12 -27.04
CA ILE A 128 -14.86 5.08 -27.13
C ILE A 128 -14.47 5.56 -25.74
N PHE A 129 -15.45 5.85 -24.89
CA PHE A 129 -15.22 6.23 -23.50
C PHE A 129 -14.34 5.21 -22.76
N GLN A 130 -14.66 3.92 -22.91
CA GLN A 130 -13.86 2.84 -22.32
C GLN A 130 -12.45 2.78 -22.91
N MET A 131 -12.32 2.89 -24.24
CA MET A 131 -11.04 2.75 -24.93
C MET A 131 -10.09 3.95 -24.71
N LEU A 132 -10.62 5.16 -24.59
CA LEU A 132 -9.83 6.37 -24.31
C LEU A 132 -9.21 6.37 -22.92
N ARG A 133 -9.71 5.53 -21.99
CA ARG A 133 -9.09 5.31 -20.68
C ARG A 133 -7.64 4.83 -20.82
N GLY A 134 -7.27 4.20 -21.95
CA GLY A 134 -5.89 3.85 -22.23
C GLY A 134 -4.92 5.03 -22.36
N SER A 135 -5.42 6.24 -22.61
CA SER A 135 -4.58 7.45 -22.74
C SER A 135 -3.97 7.92 -21.43
N VAL A 136 -4.53 7.51 -20.29
CA VAL A 136 -3.97 7.83 -18.97
C VAL A 136 -2.51 7.41 -18.88
N MET A 137 -2.11 6.28 -19.53
CA MET A 137 -0.74 5.75 -19.52
C MET A 137 0.29 6.72 -20.08
N ILE A 138 -0.08 7.47 -21.12
CA ILE A 138 0.80 8.46 -21.74
C ILE A 138 1.11 9.57 -20.72
N PHE A 139 0.06 10.12 -20.11
CA PHE A 139 0.19 11.21 -19.15
C PHE A 139 0.91 10.77 -17.87
N THR A 140 0.57 9.61 -17.31
CA THR A 140 1.24 9.07 -16.11
C THR A 140 2.72 8.80 -16.38
N GLY A 141 3.08 8.29 -17.57
CA GLY A 141 4.47 8.11 -17.97
C GLY A 141 5.25 9.43 -17.99
N ILE A 142 4.69 10.47 -18.62
CA ILE A 142 5.30 11.81 -18.68
C ILE A 142 5.41 12.44 -17.29
N PHE A 143 4.32 12.40 -16.52
CA PHE A 143 4.28 12.93 -15.16
C PHE A 143 5.22 12.19 -14.20
N SER A 144 5.48 10.90 -14.42
CA SER A 144 6.47 10.16 -13.63
C SER A 144 7.90 10.68 -13.82
N ILE A 145 8.24 11.22 -15.00
CA ILE A 145 9.53 11.89 -15.22
C ILE A 145 9.57 13.19 -14.40
N ILE A 146 8.50 13.99 -14.48
CA ILE A 146 8.45 15.33 -13.89
C ILE A 146 8.37 15.28 -12.36
N PHE A 147 7.49 14.45 -11.80
CA PHE A 147 7.15 14.48 -10.37
C PHE A 147 7.89 13.43 -9.52
N LEU A 148 8.29 12.30 -10.12
CA LEU A 148 9.04 11.22 -9.46
C LEU A 148 10.51 11.17 -9.89
N GLY A 149 10.93 11.94 -10.91
CA GLY A 149 12.33 11.95 -11.37
C GLY A 149 12.78 10.67 -12.08
N ARG A 150 11.83 9.84 -12.55
CA ARG A 150 12.15 8.58 -13.23
C ARG A 150 12.70 8.82 -14.64
N LYS A 151 13.55 7.91 -15.11
CA LYS A 151 14.03 7.90 -16.51
C LYS A 151 13.28 6.82 -17.28
N LEU A 152 12.58 7.21 -18.34
CA LEU A 152 11.90 6.25 -19.21
C LEU A 152 12.88 5.58 -20.17
N GLY A 153 12.82 4.25 -20.24
CA GLY A 153 13.59 3.45 -21.18
C GLY A 153 13.07 3.58 -22.62
N LYS A 154 13.88 3.14 -23.60
CA LYS A 154 13.51 3.17 -25.02
C LYS A 154 12.22 2.36 -25.32
N HIS A 155 12.03 1.24 -24.63
CA HIS A 155 10.83 0.40 -24.77
C HIS A 155 9.56 1.11 -24.27
N GLN A 156 9.66 1.89 -23.19
CA GLN A 156 8.55 2.70 -22.67
C GLN A 156 8.12 3.79 -23.66
N TRP A 157 9.07 4.49 -24.29
CA TRP A 157 8.76 5.45 -25.34
C TRP A 157 8.07 4.80 -26.55
N ILE A 158 8.55 3.64 -26.99
CA ILE A 158 7.92 2.90 -28.10
C ILE A 158 6.49 2.47 -27.72
N GLY A 159 6.29 1.92 -26.52
CA GLY A 159 4.97 1.56 -26.03
C GLY A 159 4.01 2.75 -26.01
N MET A 160 4.48 3.93 -25.58
CA MET A 160 3.70 5.16 -25.57
C MET A 160 3.29 5.62 -26.97
N VAL A 161 4.19 5.53 -27.96
CA VAL A 161 3.86 5.83 -29.37
C VAL A 161 2.83 4.85 -29.93
N VAL A 162 2.95 3.56 -29.61
CA VAL A 162 1.97 2.54 -30.05
C VAL A 162 0.59 2.81 -29.43
N VAL A 163 0.52 3.21 -28.16
CA VAL A 163 -0.74 3.62 -27.53
C VAL A 163 -1.31 4.87 -28.20
N MET A 164 -0.49 5.88 -28.50
CA MET A 164 -0.96 7.08 -29.23
C MET A 164 -1.57 6.72 -30.58
N ALA A 165 -0.95 5.80 -31.33
CA ALA A 165 -1.48 5.32 -32.60
C ALA A 165 -2.82 4.59 -32.43
N GLY A 166 -2.95 3.73 -31.41
CA GLY A 166 -4.20 3.06 -31.07
C GLY A 166 -5.32 4.05 -30.72
N LEU A 167 -5.02 5.08 -29.92
CA LEU A 167 -5.99 6.12 -29.54
C LEU A 167 -6.44 6.93 -30.76
N ALA A 168 -5.51 7.28 -31.65
CA ALA A 168 -5.82 8.00 -32.87
C ALA A 168 -6.75 7.17 -33.78
N LEU A 169 -6.49 5.87 -33.94
CA LEU A 169 -7.35 4.97 -34.72
C LEU A 169 -8.76 4.87 -34.12
N VAL A 170 -8.87 4.67 -32.81
CA VAL A 170 -10.17 4.61 -32.12
C VAL A 170 -10.90 5.95 -32.24
N GLY A 171 -10.20 7.07 -32.04
CA GLY A 171 -10.77 8.42 -32.13
C GLY A 171 -11.26 8.75 -33.54
N VAL A 172 -10.47 8.50 -34.57
CA VAL A 172 -10.84 8.77 -35.97
C VAL A 172 -12.03 7.92 -36.41
N SER A 173 -12.09 6.65 -35.99
CA SER A 173 -13.21 5.78 -36.37
C SER A 173 -14.57 6.31 -35.91
N SER A 174 -14.63 6.96 -34.76
CA SER A 174 -15.86 7.56 -34.24
C SER A 174 -16.40 8.74 -35.05
N VAL A 175 -15.53 9.44 -35.76
CA VAL A 175 -15.88 10.61 -36.57
C VAL A 175 -16.28 10.17 -37.98
N LEU A 176 -15.62 9.13 -38.50
CA LEU A 176 -15.86 8.62 -39.85
C LEU A 176 -17.06 7.67 -39.94
N GLU A 177 -17.28 6.85 -38.92
CA GLU A 177 -18.38 5.88 -38.85
C GLU A 177 -19.22 6.14 -37.59
N PRO A 178 -20.07 7.19 -37.57
CA PRO A 178 -20.98 7.41 -36.46
C PRO A 178 -21.89 6.18 -36.32
N SER A 179 -21.76 5.49 -35.18
CA SER A 179 -22.52 4.29 -34.82
C SER A 179 -24.01 4.51 -35.08
N GLY A 180 -24.63 3.68 -35.92
CA GLY A 180 -26.01 3.85 -36.36
C GLY A 180 -27.06 3.78 -35.26
N GLY A 181 -27.93 4.80 -35.26
CA GLY A 181 -29.20 4.92 -34.52
C GLY A 181 -29.09 5.83 -33.30
N GLU A 182 -29.42 7.12 -33.46
CA GLU A 182 -29.13 8.26 -32.57
C GLU A 182 -27.62 8.54 -32.40
N GLY A 183 -27.09 9.37 -33.30
CA GLY A 183 -25.69 9.78 -33.28
C GLY A 183 -25.36 10.54 -32.00
N ALA A 184 -24.20 10.26 -31.41
CA ALA A 184 -23.74 11.00 -30.24
C ALA A 184 -23.67 12.50 -30.58
N PRO A 185 -24.13 13.40 -29.70
CA PRO A 185 -24.41 14.78 -30.07
C PRO A 185 -23.15 15.57 -30.45
N ASN A 186 -22.00 15.24 -29.88
CA ASN A 186 -20.70 15.82 -30.27
C ASN A 186 -19.55 14.85 -29.98
N PRO A 187 -19.29 13.87 -30.87
CA PRO A 187 -18.31 12.81 -30.62
C PRO A 187 -16.90 13.36 -30.37
N LEU A 188 -16.48 14.36 -31.16
CA LEU A 188 -15.17 15.00 -31.03
C LEU A 188 -15.04 15.78 -29.72
N GLY A 189 -16.08 16.54 -29.35
CA GLY A 189 -16.13 17.24 -28.06
C GLY A 189 -16.02 16.27 -26.89
N GLY A 190 -16.76 15.16 -26.92
CA GLY A 190 -16.68 14.12 -25.90
C GLY A 190 -15.26 13.51 -25.78
N ILE A 191 -14.60 13.21 -26.91
CA ILE A 191 -13.21 12.71 -26.92
C ILE A 191 -12.26 13.69 -26.22
N ILE A 192 -12.34 14.99 -26.55
CA ILE A 192 -11.48 16.01 -25.96
C ILE A 192 -11.68 16.09 -24.45
N VAL A 193 -12.94 16.12 -24.00
CA VAL A 193 -13.28 16.15 -22.56
C VAL A 193 -12.74 14.92 -21.84
N ILE A 194 -12.87 13.73 -22.43
CA ILE A 194 -12.36 12.49 -21.84
C ILE A 194 -10.83 12.50 -21.76
N ILE A 195 -10.12 12.99 -22.78
CA ILE A 195 -8.66 13.11 -22.75
C ILE A 195 -8.22 14.08 -21.63
N ILE A 196 -8.91 15.20 -21.47
CA ILE A 196 -8.67 16.14 -20.34
C ILE A 196 -8.92 15.43 -19.01
N ALA A 197 -9.97 14.63 -18.91
CA ALA A 197 -10.24 13.84 -17.71
C ALA A 197 -9.10 12.84 -17.41
N GLN A 198 -8.55 12.17 -18.44
CA GLN A 198 -7.42 11.25 -18.27
C GLN A 198 -6.15 11.96 -17.81
N LEU A 199 -5.92 13.22 -18.19
CA LEU A 199 -4.82 14.03 -17.67
C LEU A 199 -4.97 14.28 -16.16
N VAL A 200 -6.19 14.60 -15.70
CA VAL A 200 -6.48 14.80 -14.28
C VAL A 200 -6.31 13.48 -13.51
N GLN A 201 -6.82 12.37 -14.05
CA GLN A 201 -6.63 11.03 -13.45
C GLN A 201 -5.14 10.67 -13.35
N ALA A 202 -4.35 10.92 -14.40
CA ALA A 202 -2.91 10.67 -14.36
C ALA A 202 -2.21 11.48 -13.27
N THR A 203 -2.66 12.72 -13.02
CA THR A 203 -2.16 13.55 -11.92
C THR A 203 -2.44 12.88 -10.57
N GLN A 204 -3.67 12.41 -10.35
CA GLN A 204 -4.04 11.68 -9.13
C GLN A 204 -3.15 10.45 -8.92
N MET A 205 -3.00 9.60 -9.93
CA MET A 205 -2.17 8.39 -9.84
C MET A 205 -0.71 8.68 -9.46
N VAL A 206 -0.12 9.73 -10.04
CA VAL A 206 1.28 10.12 -9.79
C VAL A 206 1.45 10.75 -8.41
N VAL A 207 0.50 11.58 -7.98
CA VAL A 207 0.51 12.18 -6.64
C VAL A 207 0.36 11.09 -5.58
N GLU A 208 -0.51 10.11 -5.79
CA GLU A 208 -0.66 8.96 -4.90
C GLU A 208 0.62 8.13 -4.80
N GLU A 209 1.21 7.78 -5.94
CA GLU A 209 2.47 7.02 -5.96
C GLU A 209 3.56 7.79 -5.18
N LYS A 210 3.63 9.11 -5.34
CA LYS A 210 4.55 9.96 -4.60
C LYS A 210 4.28 9.98 -3.10
N PHE A 211 3.01 10.00 -2.67
CA PHE A 211 2.67 9.98 -1.24
C PHE A 211 2.94 8.62 -0.60
N LEU A 212 2.60 7.54 -1.29
CA LEU A 212 2.82 6.16 -0.82
C LEU A 212 4.30 5.80 -0.72
N THR A 213 5.14 6.38 -1.58
CA THR A 213 6.60 6.20 -1.55
C THR A 213 7.29 7.14 -0.56
N LYS A 214 6.81 8.38 -0.40
CA LYS A 214 7.40 9.37 0.51
C LYS A 214 7.10 9.11 1.99
N TYR A 215 5.89 8.68 2.32
CA TYR A 215 5.46 8.48 3.70
C TYR A 215 5.44 6.99 4.04
N GLU A 216 6.53 6.52 4.66
CA GLU A 216 6.61 5.17 5.20
C GLU A 216 5.60 5.02 6.35
N GLY A 217 4.70 4.03 6.24
CA GLY A 217 3.64 3.76 7.23
C GLY A 217 2.21 3.96 6.72
N ILE A 218 1.99 4.56 5.54
CA ILE A 218 0.64 4.63 4.96
C ILE A 218 0.23 3.25 4.44
N GLU A 219 -0.69 2.58 5.14
CA GLU A 219 -1.29 1.34 4.65
C GLU A 219 -2.22 1.61 3.45
N PRO A 220 -2.23 0.78 2.38
CA PRO A 220 -3.12 0.96 1.22
C PRO A 220 -4.60 1.13 1.59
N LEU A 221 -5.06 0.38 2.59
CA LEU A 221 -6.46 0.42 3.06
C LEU A 221 -6.80 1.76 3.72
N GLN A 222 -5.81 2.38 4.39
CA GLN A 222 -5.96 3.70 5.00
C GLN A 222 -5.93 4.82 3.96
N ALA A 223 -5.07 4.71 2.94
CA ALA A 223 -5.00 5.67 1.82
C ALA A 223 -6.34 5.76 1.08
N VAL A 224 -6.88 4.62 0.63
CA VAL A 224 -8.19 4.54 -0.04
C VAL A 224 -9.31 5.06 0.85
N GLY A 225 -9.26 4.72 2.16
CA GLY A 225 -10.26 5.20 3.11
C GLY A 225 -10.28 6.73 3.26
N TRP A 226 -9.12 7.39 3.27
CA TRP A 226 -9.04 8.85 3.36
C TRP A 226 -9.40 9.55 2.06
N GLU A 227 -9.04 8.98 0.92
CA GLU A 227 -9.49 9.46 -0.40
C GLU A 227 -11.03 9.41 -0.48
N GLY A 228 -11.62 8.25 -0.14
CA GLY A 228 -13.06 8.06 -0.05
C GLY A 228 -13.75 9.02 0.92
N PHE A 229 -13.16 9.29 2.09
CA PHE A 229 -13.69 10.25 3.05
C PHE A 229 -13.79 11.68 2.47
N TRP A 230 -12.70 12.19 1.90
CA TRP A 230 -12.68 13.53 1.34
C TRP A 230 -13.55 13.64 0.08
N GLY A 231 -13.50 12.64 -0.79
CA GLY A 231 -14.35 12.58 -1.99
C GLY A 231 -15.84 12.55 -1.65
N PHE A 232 -16.23 11.71 -0.69
CA PHE A 232 -17.61 11.62 -0.21
C PHE A 232 -18.08 12.93 0.42
N LEU A 233 -17.25 13.57 1.26
CA LEU A 233 -17.57 14.84 1.89
C LEU A 233 -17.80 15.95 0.86
N VAL A 234 -16.87 16.11 -0.09
CA VAL A 234 -16.94 17.15 -1.13
C VAL A 234 -18.16 16.90 -2.01
N LEU A 235 -18.32 15.68 -2.52
CA LEU A 235 -19.40 15.37 -3.46
C LEU A 235 -20.79 15.44 -2.79
N SER A 236 -20.93 14.94 -1.55
CA SER A 236 -22.19 15.06 -0.81
C SER A 236 -22.60 16.52 -0.57
N THR A 237 -21.61 17.39 -0.35
CA THR A 237 -21.84 18.84 -0.24
C THR A 237 -22.26 19.43 -1.60
N LEU A 238 -21.70 18.97 -2.71
CA LEU A 238 -22.05 19.40 -4.07
C LEU A 238 -23.42 18.90 -4.54
N LEU A 239 -23.91 17.76 -4.06
CA LEU A 239 -25.25 17.26 -4.39
C LEU A 239 -26.37 18.24 -3.99
N VAL A 240 -26.15 19.04 -2.93
CA VAL A 240 -27.13 20.02 -2.46
C VAL A 240 -27.38 21.14 -3.47
N PRO A 241 -26.37 21.91 -3.95
CA PRO A 241 -26.57 22.89 -5.00
C PRO A 241 -26.93 22.26 -6.35
N MET A 242 -26.44 21.05 -6.68
CA MET A 242 -26.79 20.37 -7.94
C MET A 242 -28.28 20.12 -8.11
N TYR A 243 -29.02 19.94 -7.01
CA TYR A 243 -30.49 19.83 -7.04
C TYR A 243 -31.19 21.08 -7.61
N TRP A 244 -30.59 22.26 -7.47
CA TRP A 244 -31.17 23.53 -7.91
C TRP A 244 -30.73 23.96 -9.30
N ILE A 245 -29.71 23.30 -9.86
CA ILE A 245 -29.18 23.61 -11.19
C ILE A 245 -30.04 22.90 -12.24
N PRO A 246 -30.46 23.57 -13.33
CA PRO A 246 -31.16 22.91 -14.42
C PRO A 246 -30.29 21.86 -15.11
N GLY A 247 -30.85 20.70 -15.46
CA GLY A 247 -30.09 19.66 -16.13
C GLY A 247 -30.96 18.52 -16.67
N THR A 248 -30.30 17.40 -16.96
CA THR A 248 -30.89 16.26 -17.69
C THR A 248 -31.48 15.17 -16.78
N ALA A 249 -31.31 15.28 -15.47
CA ALA A 249 -31.85 14.31 -14.52
C ALA A 249 -33.36 14.52 -14.25
N THR A 250 -34.00 13.55 -13.60
CA THR A 250 -35.43 13.55 -13.29
C THR A 250 -35.89 14.85 -12.61
N GLY A 251 -36.90 15.51 -13.20
CA GLY A 251 -37.40 16.81 -12.73
C GLY A 251 -36.69 18.03 -13.32
N GLY A 252 -35.88 17.85 -14.38
CA GLY A 252 -35.20 18.94 -15.09
C GLY A 252 -34.02 19.53 -14.31
N ARG A 253 -33.44 18.75 -13.41
CA ARG A 253 -32.34 19.13 -12.51
C ARG A 253 -31.03 18.50 -12.98
N LEU A 254 -29.90 19.02 -12.51
CA LEU A 254 -28.58 18.45 -12.80
C LEU A 254 -28.43 17.08 -12.13
N GLU A 255 -28.87 16.97 -10.87
CA GLU A 255 -28.90 15.71 -10.14
C GLU A 255 -30.08 15.73 -9.15
N ASN A 256 -30.77 14.59 -8.98
CA ASN A 256 -31.85 14.47 -8.01
C ASN A 256 -31.64 13.27 -7.09
N ALA A 257 -30.74 13.43 -6.10
CA ALA A 257 -30.40 12.37 -5.15
C ALA A 257 -31.62 11.82 -4.37
N LEU A 258 -32.65 12.64 -4.13
CA LEU A 258 -33.88 12.17 -3.48
C LEU A 258 -34.65 11.18 -4.36
N ASP A 259 -34.70 11.45 -5.66
CA ASP A 259 -35.29 10.54 -6.63
C ASP A 259 -34.49 9.24 -6.74
N ALA A 260 -33.16 9.31 -6.66
CA ALA A 260 -32.29 8.13 -6.64
C ALA A 260 -32.64 7.18 -5.46
N PHE A 261 -32.83 7.73 -4.25
CA PHE A 261 -33.24 6.92 -3.09
C PHE A 261 -34.60 6.23 -3.28
N VAL A 262 -35.57 6.93 -3.87
CA VAL A 262 -36.89 6.36 -4.17
C VAL A 262 -36.79 5.25 -5.21
N GLN A 263 -36.03 5.47 -6.29
CA GLN A 263 -35.81 4.47 -7.32
C GLN A 263 -35.11 3.21 -6.80
N ILE A 264 -34.16 3.37 -5.86
CA ILE A 264 -33.50 2.24 -5.19
C ILE A 264 -34.49 1.46 -4.32
N GLY A 265 -35.35 2.15 -3.57
CA GLY A 265 -36.37 1.49 -2.73
C GLY A 265 -37.43 0.73 -3.54
N ASN A 266 -37.72 1.18 -4.76
CA ASN A 266 -38.74 0.60 -5.64
C ASN A 266 -38.26 -0.57 -6.51
N SER A 267 -36.94 -0.80 -6.61
CA SER A 267 -36.38 -1.87 -7.44
C SER A 267 -35.25 -2.62 -6.73
N TYR A 268 -35.49 -3.90 -6.47
CA TYR A 268 -34.48 -4.79 -5.87
C TYR A 268 -33.26 -4.98 -6.79
N VAL A 269 -33.44 -4.85 -8.10
CA VAL A 269 -32.34 -4.95 -9.09
C VAL A 269 -31.43 -3.74 -8.99
N VAL A 270 -31.98 -2.52 -8.95
CA VAL A 270 -31.19 -1.29 -8.76
C VAL A 270 -30.48 -1.33 -7.42
N MET A 271 -31.17 -1.72 -6.35
CA MET A 271 -30.56 -1.84 -5.02
C MET A 271 -29.38 -2.83 -5.01
N ALA A 272 -29.56 -4.02 -5.59
CA ALA A 272 -28.50 -5.02 -5.67
C ALA A 272 -27.32 -4.52 -6.53
N ALA A 273 -27.59 -3.82 -7.63
CA ALA A 273 -26.57 -3.23 -8.49
C ALA A 273 -25.75 -2.15 -7.77
N ILE A 274 -26.40 -1.24 -7.03
CA ILE A 274 -25.72 -0.21 -6.23
C ILE A 274 -24.92 -0.82 -5.08
N LEU A 275 -25.45 -1.81 -4.36
CA LEU A 275 -24.69 -2.53 -3.34
C LEU A 275 -23.48 -3.26 -3.92
N GLY A 276 -23.66 -3.90 -5.08
CA GLY A 276 -22.59 -4.52 -5.84
C GLY A 276 -21.48 -3.52 -6.14
N ASN A 277 -21.84 -2.35 -6.65
CA ASN A 277 -20.93 -1.24 -6.96
C ASN A 277 -20.15 -0.75 -5.71
N ILE A 278 -20.86 -0.47 -4.61
CA ILE A 278 -20.26 0.00 -3.34
C ILE A 278 -19.23 -1.01 -2.80
N VAL A 279 -19.54 -2.30 -2.84
CA VAL A 279 -18.61 -3.34 -2.36
C VAL A 279 -17.44 -3.49 -3.32
N SER A 280 -17.71 -3.60 -4.62
CA SER A 280 -16.66 -3.84 -5.62
C SER A 280 -15.65 -2.71 -5.72
N ILE A 281 -16.08 -1.44 -5.58
CA ILE A 281 -15.16 -0.31 -5.69
C ILE A 281 -14.15 -0.29 -4.55
N GLY A 282 -14.60 -0.55 -3.32
CA GLY A 282 -13.70 -0.58 -2.15
C GLY A 282 -12.58 -1.61 -2.33
N PHE A 283 -12.92 -2.80 -2.83
CA PHE A 283 -11.93 -3.82 -3.18
C PHE A 283 -11.06 -3.41 -4.38
N PHE A 284 -11.67 -2.89 -5.45
CA PHE A 284 -10.95 -2.48 -6.65
C PHE A 284 -9.87 -1.44 -6.33
N ASN A 285 -10.21 -0.39 -5.58
CA ASN A 285 -9.27 0.65 -5.20
C ASN A 285 -8.26 0.17 -4.16
N PHE A 286 -8.65 -0.68 -3.20
CA PHE A 286 -7.69 -1.32 -2.29
C PHE A 286 -6.62 -2.13 -3.03
N PHE A 287 -7.03 -3.03 -3.94
CA PHE A 287 -6.09 -3.83 -4.72
C PHE A 287 -5.28 -2.96 -5.70
N GLY A 288 -5.91 -1.94 -6.31
CA GLY A 288 -5.25 -0.98 -7.18
C GLY A 288 -4.11 -0.22 -6.48
N VAL A 289 -4.38 0.37 -5.33
CA VAL A 289 -3.36 1.06 -4.51
C VAL A 289 -2.29 0.09 -4.01
N THR A 290 -2.67 -1.14 -3.67
CA THR A 290 -1.70 -2.19 -3.30
C THR A 290 -0.76 -2.54 -4.46
N VAL A 291 -1.26 -2.65 -5.70
CA VAL A 291 -0.42 -2.84 -6.89
C VAL A 291 0.48 -1.63 -7.14
N THR A 292 -0.04 -0.40 -6.97
CA THR A 292 0.76 0.82 -7.09
C THR A 292 1.92 0.83 -6.10
N ARG A 293 1.67 0.42 -4.86
CA ARG A 293 2.68 0.36 -3.80
C ARG A 293 3.71 -0.75 -4.00
N THR A 294 3.28 -1.93 -4.46
CA THR A 294 4.12 -3.14 -4.52
C THR A 294 4.85 -3.34 -5.85
N ILE A 295 4.30 -2.80 -6.95
CA ILE A 295 4.88 -2.92 -8.29
C ILE A 295 5.13 -1.53 -8.88
N SER A 296 4.08 -0.82 -9.28
CA SER A 296 4.14 0.56 -9.80
C SER A 296 2.75 1.08 -10.18
N ALA A 297 2.59 2.41 -10.28
CA ALA A 297 1.39 2.99 -10.87
C ALA A 297 1.19 2.54 -12.33
N THR A 298 2.27 2.39 -13.10
CA THR A 298 2.19 1.98 -14.51
C THR A 298 1.63 0.57 -14.68
N THR A 299 1.95 -0.36 -13.77
CA THR A 299 1.38 -1.72 -13.81
C THR A 299 -0.12 -1.72 -13.49
N ARG A 300 -0.58 -0.90 -12.54
CA ARG A 300 -2.02 -0.70 -12.25
C ARG A 300 -2.78 -0.33 -13.54
N MET A 301 -2.21 0.53 -14.37
CA MET A 301 -2.83 0.99 -15.63
C MET A 301 -2.90 -0.09 -16.71
N VAL A 302 -1.88 -0.97 -16.77
CA VAL A 302 -1.95 -2.16 -17.63
C VAL A 302 -3.09 -3.07 -17.18
N LEU A 303 -3.23 -3.28 -15.88
CA LEU A 303 -4.34 -4.09 -15.33
C LEU A 303 -5.71 -3.43 -15.60
N ASP A 304 -5.81 -2.11 -15.54
CA ASP A 304 -7.02 -1.38 -15.93
C ASP A 304 -7.41 -1.60 -17.40
N SER A 305 -6.42 -1.77 -18.26
CA SER A 305 -6.63 -2.02 -19.68
C SER A 305 -7.05 -3.46 -19.95
N VAL A 306 -6.48 -4.43 -19.20
CA VAL A 306 -6.95 -5.82 -19.17
C VAL A 306 -8.41 -5.89 -18.71
N ARG A 307 -8.77 -5.18 -17.64
CA ARG A 307 -10.17 -5.04 -17.18
C ARG A 307 -11.07 -4.51 -18.28
N THR A 308 -10.64 -3.47 -18.99
CA THR A 308 -11.42 -2.86 -20.09
C THR A 308 -11.67 -3.86 -21.23
N LEU A 309 -10.66 -4.68 -21.58
CA LEU A 309 -10.82 -5.77 -22.55
C LEU A 309 -11.86 -6.80 -22.10
N VAL A 310 -11.82 -7.20 -20.82
CA VAL A 310 -12.77 -8.17 -20.25
C VAL A 310 -14.20 -7.64 -20.33
N ILE A 311 -14.43 -6.38 -19.96
CA ILE A 311 -15.75 -5.74 -20.00
C ILE A 311 -16.26 -5.61 -21.44
N TRP A 312 -15.38 -5.25 -22.38
CA TRP A 312 -15.74 -5.11 -23.78
C TRP A 312 -16.16 -6.46 -24.40
N ILE A 313 -15.38 -7.53 -24.19
CA ILE A 313 -15.74 -8.89 -24.63
C ILE A 313 -17.09 -9.31 -24.03
N PHE A 314 -17.27 -9.10 -22.72
CA PHE A 314 -18.51 -9.43 -22.03
C PHE A 314 -19.71 -8.64 -22.59
N SER A 315 -19.53 -7.34 -22.83
CA SER A 315 -20.58 -6.47 -23.40
C SER A 315 -20.99 -6.88 -24.80
N LEU A 316 -20.04 -7.35 -25.63
CA LEU A 316 -20.34 -7.92 -26.95
C LEU A 316 -21.11 -9.24 -26.84
N MET A 317 -20.71 -10.13 -25.92
CA MET A 317 -21.37 -11.43 -25.74
C MET A 317 -22.84 -11.29 -25.30
N ILE A 318 -23.15 -10.29 -24.47
CA ILE A 318 -24.52 -10.02 -24.01
C ILE A 318 -25.32 -9.19 -25.03
N GLY A 319 -24.65 -8.58 -26.02
CA GLY A 319 -25.29 -7.71 -27.00
C GLY A 319 -25.57 -6.29 -26.47
N TRP A 320 -24.86 -5.86 -25.42
CA TRP A 320 -24.92 -4.50 -24.90
C TRP A 320 -24.18 -3.48 -25.78
N GLU A 321 -23.30 -3.93 -26.67
CA GLU A 321 -22.59 -3.09 -27.62
C GLU A 321 -22.65 -3.69 -29.03
N LYS A 322 -22.70 -2.83 -30.05
CA LYS A 322 -22.61 -3.25 -31.46
C LYS A 322 -21.14 -3.38 -31.86
N PHE A 323 -20.80 -4.46 -32.56
CA PHE A 323 -19.44 -4.68 -33.03
C PHE A 323 -19.04 -3.65 -34.10
N GLN A 324 -17.93 -2.95 -33.88
CA GLN A 324 -17.36 -2.01 -34.85
C GLN A 324 -15.96 -2.45 -35.27
N TYR A 325 -15.76 -2.58 -36.58
CA TYR A 325 -14.53 -3.12 -37.15
C TYR A 325 -13.31 -2.25 -36.87
N MET A 326 -13.43 -0.93 -36.95
CA MET A 326 -12.32 -0.03 -36.67
C MET A 326 -11.93 -0.02 -35.18
N GLN A 327 -12.89 -0.15 -34.28
CA GLN A 327 -12.64 -0.28 -32.83
C GLN A 327 -11.92 -1.60 -32.52
N ALA A 328 -12.29 -2.69 -33.20
CA ALA A 328 -11.64 -3.99 -33.08
C ALA A 328 -10.18 -4.00 -33.55
N ILE A 329 -9.75 -3.04 -34.36
CA ILE A 329 -8.35 -2.86 -34.78
C ILE A 329 -7.59 -1.93 -33.81
N GLY A 330 -8.19 -0.80 -33.43
CA GLY A 330 -7.52 0.18 -32.57
C GLY A 330 -7.28 -0.33 -31.15
N PHE A 331 -8.18 -1.15 -30.61
CA PHE A 331 -8.07 -1.65 -29.25
C PHE A 331 -6.88 -2.62 -29.02
N PRO A 332 -6.61 -3.62 -29.90
CA PRO A 332 -5.38 -4.41 -29.82
C PRO A 332 -4.10 -3.58 -29.86
N PHE A 333 -4.04 -2.50 -30.64
CA PHE A 333 -2.88 -1.60 -30.67
C PHE A 333 -2.69 -0.90 -29.32
N LEU A 334 -3.77 -0.42 -28.69
CA LEU A 334 -3.72 0.16 -27.34
C LEU A 334 -3.14 -0.83 -26.33
N VAL A 335 -3.72 -2.03 -26.27
CA VAL A 335 -3.31 -3.08 -25.34
C VAL A 335 -1.87 -3.51 -25.58
N LEU A 336 -1.46 -3.69 -26.84
CA LEU A 336 -0.10 -4.04 -27.21
C LEU A 336 0.90 -2.98 -26.76
N GLY A 337 0.61 -1.69 -26.99
CA GLY A 337 1.47 -0.59 -26.57
C GLY A 337 1.69 -0.55 -25.05
N MET A 338 0.66 -0.88 -24.27
CA MET A 338 0.75 -0.96 -22.81
C MET A 338 1.62 -2.12 -22.33
N PHE A 339 1.50 -3.30 -22.94
CA PHE A 339 2.35 -4.44 -22.62
C PHE A 339 3.81 -4.22 -23.03
N ILE A 340 4.06 -3.52 -24.14
CA ILE A 340 5.41 -3.08 -24.53
C ILE A 340 5.97 -2.10 -23.51
N TYR A 341 5.17 -1.10 -23.09
CA TYR A 341 5.59 -0.10 -22.11
C TYR A 341 5.99 -0.73 -20.78
N ASN A 342 5.21 -1.69 -20.28
CA ASN A 342 5.47 -2.39 -19.03
C ASN A 342 6.58 -3.45 -19.15
N GLY A 343 7.15 -3.66 -20.34
CA GLY A 343 8.21 -4.65 -20.58
C GLY A 343 7.72 -6.11 -20.52
N SER A 344 6.40 -6.34 -20.44
CA SER A 344 5.80 -7.68 -20.48
C SER A 344 5.97 -8.33 -21.84
N ILE A 345 5.90 -7.53 -22.91
CA ILE A 345 6.28 -7.95 -24.27
C ILE A 345 7.65 -7.34 -24.57
N LYS A 346 8.67 -8.20 -24.66
CA LYS A 346 10.03 -7.80 -24.99
C LYS A 346 10.20 -7.75 -26.51
N ILE A 347 10.36 -6.55 -27.05
CA ILE A 347 10.86 -6.31 -28.41
C ILE A 347 12.33 -6.75 -28.50
N PRO A 348 12.69 -7.62 -29.46
CA PRO A 348 14.07 -8.03 -29.69
C PRO A 348 15.00 -6.83 -29.94
N GLY A 349 16.18 -6.82 -29.31
CA GLY A 349 17.22 -5.79 -29.53
C GLY A 349 17.11 -4.54 -28.65
N LEU A 350 16.12 -4.43 -27.77
CA LEU A 350 16.06 -3.38 -26.74
C LEU A 350 16.57 -3.91 -25.40
N ALA A 351 17.29 -3.06 -24.66
CA ALA A 351 17.63 -3.32 -23.27
C ALA A 351 16.40 -3.09 -22.38
N TYR A 352 16.08 -4.08 -21.58
CA TYR A 352 15.08 -4.00 -20.52
C TYR A 352 15.84 -3.97 -19.20
N PRO A 353 15.51 -3.06 -18.27
CA PRO A 353 16.02 -3.20 -16.92
C PRO A 353 15.60 -4.60 -16.43
N GLU A 354 16.57 -5.43 -16.09
CA GLU A 354 16.27 -6.64 -15.34
C GLU A 354 15.62 -6.19 -14.02
N PRO A 355 14.63 -6.93 -13.47
CA PRO A 355 14.29 -6.74 -12.08
C PRO A 355 15.61 -6.86 -11.32
N GLU A 356 15.94 -5.84 -10.54
CA GLU A 356 17.07 -5.87 -9.62
C GLU A 356 16.95 -7.20 -8.88
N LYS A 357 17.80 -8.17 -9.25
CA LYS A 357 18.08 -9.26 -8.34
C LYS A 357 18.59 -8.54 -7.11
N GLU A 358 18.06 -8.85 -5.95
CA GLU A 358 18.74 -8.56 -4.70
C GLU A 358 20.11 -9.27 -4.76
N GLU A 359 21.07 -8.63 -5.42
CA GLU A 359 22.48 -8.91 -5.27
C GLU A 359 22.83 -8.38 -3.89
N THR A 360 22.75 -9.29 -2.93
CA THR A 360 23.55 -9.21 -1.70
C THR A 360 25.03 -9.22 -2.10
N ASP A 361 25.53 -8.10 -2.60
CA ASP A 361 26.94 -7.84 -2.82
C ASP A 361 27.25 -6.50 -2.16
N VAL A 362 27.29 -6.51 -0.82
CA VAL A 362 27.86 -5.40 -0.05
C VAL A 362 29.36 -5.42 -0.32
N LYS A 363 29.75 -4.66 -1.34
CA LYS A 363 31.12 -4.15 -1.45
C LYS A 363 31.40 -3.33 -0.19
N ALA A 364 32.32 -3.83 0.62
CA ALA A 364 32.96 -3.08 1.67
C ALA A 364 33.67 -1.87 1.03
N GLU A 365 33.01 -0.72 1.00
CA GLU A 365 33.68 0.55 0.75
C GLU A 365 34.50 0.89 1.98
N SER A 366 35.82 0.84 1.81
CA SER A 366 36.79 1.32 2.79
C SER A 366 36.65 2.83 2.95
N TRP A 367 36.09 3.27 4.07
CA TRP A 367 36.31 4.63 4.54
C TRP A 367 37.65 4.66 5.28
N THR A 368 38.65 5.24 4.63
CA THR A 368 39.87 5.69 5.27
C THR A 368 39.52 6.77 6.28
N ALA A 369 39.69 6.47 7.57
CA ALA A 369 39.58 7.44 8.64
C ALA A 369 40.76 8.41 8.57
N GLU A 370 40.54 9.60 8.01
CA GLU A 370 41.40 10.76 8.25
C GLU A 370 40.87 11.55 9.45
N SER A 371 41.59 11.37 10.56
CA SER A 371 41.99 12.38 11.54
C SER A 371 41.10 13.63 11.75
N GLY A 372 40.29 13.57 12.81
CA GLY A 372 39.89 14.72 13.61
C GLY A 372 40.24 14.44 15.07
N GLY A 373 41.25 15.14 15.61
CA GLY A 373 41.78 14.90 16.94
C GLY A 373 41.07 15.66 18.05
N GLY A 374 41.28 15.17 19.28
CA GLY A 374 41.32 15.96 20.50
C GLY A 374 40.09 15.87 21.39
N TYR A 375 40.29 15.26 22.57
CA TYR A 375 39.44 15.30 23.78
C TYR A 375 38.23 14.35 23.82
N GLU A 376 38.44 13.08 24.22
CA GLU A 376 37.54 12.27 25.09
C GLU A 376 38.02 10.80 25.24
N GLU A 377 39.31 10.59 25.51
CA GLU A 377 39.87 9.25 25.64
C GLU A 377 39.82 8.72 27.09
N ASN A 378 38.69 8.14 27.52
CA ASN A 378 38.63 6.95 28.42
C ASN A 378 37.22 6.57 28.97
N ARG A 379 36.15 7.33 28.71
CA ARG A 379 34.80 6.95 29.17
C ARG A 379 34.27 5.77 28.35
N GLY A 380 34.08 4.59 28.96
CA GLY A 380 33.37 3.46 28.34
C GLY A 380 34.20 2.33 27.70
N ARG A 381 35.54 2.32 27.81
CA ARG A 381 36.39 1.28 27.15
C ARG A 381 36.12 -0.17 27.63
N ASN A 382 35.52 -0.36 28.80
CA ASN A 382 35.26 -1.68 29.40
C ASN A 382 33.84 -2.26 29.19
N ILE A 383 32.88 -1.51 28.62
CA ILE A 383 31.52 -2.04 28.42
C ILE A 383 31.51 -3.01 27.24
N THR A 384 31.07 -4.24 27.48
CA THR A 384 30.94 -5.28 26.46
C THR A 384 29.52 -5.34 25.90
N LEU A 385 29.35 -5.98 24.73
CA LEU A 385 28.02 -6.18 24.14
C LEU A 385 27.14 -7.01 25.07
N GLU A 386 27.73 -7.93 25.83
CA GLU A 386 27.00 -8.76 26.78
C GLU A 386 26.40 -7.94 27.92
N ASP A 387 27.14 -6.97 28.44
CA ASP A 387 26.66 -6.07 29.50
C ASP A 387 25.47 -5.24 29.01
N VAL A 388 25.56 -4.75 27.77
CA VAL A 388 24.49 -3.99 27.12
C VAL A 388 23.25 -4.84 26.90
N LEU A 389 23.40 -6.08 26.44
CA LEU A 389 22.26 -6.98 26.19
C LEU A 389 21.61 -7.53 27.47
N LYS A 390 22.35 -7.59 28.58
CA LYS A 390 21.83 -7.99 29.91
C LYS A 390 21.11 -6.84 30.63
N SER A 391 21.53 -5.60 30.38
CA SER A 391 20.90 -4.40 30.95
C SER A 391 19.61 -4.07 30.22
N GLN A 392 18.53 -3.83 30.95
CA GLN A 392 17.25 -3.41 30.37
C GLN A 392 17.39 -2.10 29.58
N VAL A 393 18.11 -1.12 30.14
CA VAL A 393 18.37 0.18 29.52
C VAL A 393 19.33 0.03 28.33
N GLY A 394 20.41 -0.74 28.51
CA GLY A 394 21.38 -1.01 27.46
C GLY A 394 20.74 -1.69 26.25
N PHE A 395 19.89 -2.69 26.49
CA PHE A 395 19.20 -3.42 25.44
C PHE A 395 18.24 -2.52 24.67
N GLN A 396 17.51 -1.61 25.34
CA GLN A 396 16.61 -0.66 24.69
C GLN A 396 17.35 0.30 23.77
N LEU A 397 18.41 0.94 24.27
CA LEU A 397 19.21 1.90 23.49
C LEU A 397 19.92 1.21 22.33
N PHE A 398 20.50 0.04 22.55
CA PHE A 398 21.15 -0.74 21.50
C PHE A 398 20.14 -1.24 20.45
N SER A 399 18.95 -1.68 20.87
CA SER A 399 17.88 -2.09 19.95
C SER A 399 17.38 -0.94 19.09
N LYS A 400 17.23 0.26 19.66
CA LYS A 400 16.92 1.49 18.92
C LYS A 400 18.00 1.80 17.88
N TYR A 401 19.26 1.82 18.30
CA TYR A 401 20.41 2.06 17.43
C TYR A 401 20.46 1.08 16.25
N CYS A 402 20.30 -0.22 16.53
CA CYS A 402 20.28 -1.27 15.50
C CYS A 402 19.17 -1.04 14.47
N LYS A 403 17.97 -0.63 14.88
CA LYS A 403 16.85 -0.35 13.95
C LYS A 403 17.13 0.86 13.07
N GLU A 404 17.72 1.92 13.62
CA GLU A 404 18.07 3.13 12.87
C GLU A 404 19.24 2.91 11.90
N ASN A 405 20.08 1.90 12.15
CA ASN A 405 21.29 1.62 11.37
C ASN A 405 21.19 0.34 10.51
N ASN A 406 19.99 -0.05 10.08
CA ASN A 406 19.76 -1.23 9.23
C ASN A 406 20.39 -2.54 9.78
N SER A 407 20.29 -2.74 11.09
CA SER A 407 20.72 -3.98 11.79
C SER A 407 19.65 -4.46 12.77
N GLY A 408 18.40 -4.02 12.58
CA GLY A 408 17.26 -4.33 13.45
C GLY A 408 16.89 -5.81 13.44
N GLU A 409 17.12 -6.49 12.32
CA GLU A 409 16.92 -7.93 12.14
C GLU A 409 17.83 -8.75 13.05
N ASN A 410 19.08 -8.32 13.25
CA ASN A 410 20.07 -9.04 14.07
C ASN A 410 19.70 -9.01 15.56
N ILE A 411 19.34 -7.84 16.09
CA ILE A 411 18.93 -7.70 17.49
C ILE A 411 17.55 -8.32 17.73
N GLY A 412 16.63 -8.21 16.75
CA GLY A 412 15.30 -8.81 16.79
C GLY A 412 15.37 -10.34 16.85
N PHE A 413 16.22 -10.93 16.01
CA PHE A 413 16.48 -12.36 16.03
C PHE A 413 17.10 -12.82 17.35
N TRP A 414 18.11 -12.11 17.86
CA TRP A 414 18.74 -12.46 19.14
C TRP A 414 17.73 -12.49 20.30
N ALA A 415 16.84 -11.50 20.36
CA ALA A 415 15.78 -11.40 21.37
C ALA A 415 14.72 -12.50 21.20
N ALA A 416 14.32 -12.79 19.95
CA ALA A 416 13.35 -13.84 19.66
C ALA A 416 13.84 -15.23 20.10
N ILE A 417 15.16 -15.47 20.09
CA ILE A 417 15.77 -16.71 20.59
C ILE A 417 15.78 -16.76 22.12
N GLN A 418 16.01 -15.63 22.81
CA GLN A 418 15.90 -15.60 24.28
C GLN A 418 14.48 -15.96 24.73
N ASP A 419 13.47 -15.39 24.07
CA ASP A 419 12.08 -15.75 24.30
C ASP A 419 11.83 -17.24 24.03
N TYR A 420 12.29 -17.74 22.88
CA TYR A 420 12.13 -19.12 22.46
C TYR A 420 12.70 -20.10 23.49
N ARG A 421 13.92 -19.84 23.96
CA ARG A 421 14.63 -20.67 24.94
C ARG A 421 13.91 -20.68 26.29
N SER A 422 13.22 -19.60 26.66
CA SER A 422 12.48 -19.53 27.92
C SER A 422 11.18 -20.37 27.95
N ILE A 423 10.74 -20.90 26.81
CA ILE A 423 9.48 -21.66 26.70
C ILE A 423 9.70 -23.12 27.09
N THR A 424 9.04 -23.55 28.16
CA THR A 424 9.06 -24.96 28.64
C THR A 424 8.03 -25.85 27.95
N ASP A 425 6.94 -25.27 27.44
CA ASP A 425 5.85 -26.00 26.78
C ASP A 425 6.20 -26.34 25.33
N GLU A 426 6.21 -27.63 24.98
CA GLU A 426 6.70 -28.12 23.68
C GLU A 426 5.88 -27.62 22.50
N GLU A 427 4.55 -27.57 22.63
CA GLU A 427 3.67 -27.11 21.54
C GLU A 427 3.86 -25.60 21.30
N ARG A 428 3.91 -24.81 22.37
CA ARG A 428 4.19 -23.37 22.29
C ARG A 428 5.60 -23.10 21.78
N ARG A 429 6.59 -23.92 22.16
CA ARG A 429 7.97 -23.82 21.69
C ARG A 429 8.05 -24.11 20.20
N LEU A 430 7.38 -25.15 19.71
CA LEU A 430 7.27 -25.46 18.28
C LEU A 430 6.64 -24.31 17.47
N ARG A 431 5.54 -23.73 17.97
CA ARG A 431 4.91 -22.57 17.32
C ARG A 431 5.84 -21.35 17.27
N LYS A 432 6.57 -21.07 18.35
CA LYS A 432 7.58 -19.99 18.37
C LYS A 432 8.76 -20.31 17.44
N ALA A 433 9.21 -21.57 17.37
CA ALA A 433 10.24 -22.00 16.43
C ALA A 433 9.82 -21.75 14.98
N GLN A 434 8.59 -22.11 14.60
CA GLN A 434 8.07 -21.85 13.25
C GLN A 434 7.98 -20.35 12.94
N ASN A 435 7.61 -19.54 13.93
CA ASN A 435 7.60 -18.08 13.78
C ASN A 435 9.02 -17.53 13.55
N VAL A 436 10.01 -17.96 14.34
CA VAL A 436 11.42 -17.58 14.18
C VAL A 436 11.95 -18.01 12.80
N MET A 437 11.63 -19.23 12.37
CA MET A 437 11.99 -19.77 11.06
C MET A 437 11.45 -18.87 9.93
N ASN A 438 10.16 -18.54 9.94
CA ASN A 438 9.51 -17.76 8.89
C ASN A 438 9.93 -16.29 8.86
N ASN A 439 10.25 -15.70 10.01
CA ASN A 439 10.57 -14.28 10.11
C ASN A 439 12.04 -13.95 9.94
N TYR A 440 12.96 -14.89 10.23
CA TYR A 440 14.40 -14.61 10.27
C TYR A 440 15.29 -15.60 9.51
N ILE A 441 14.90 -16.87 9.32
CA ILE A 441 15.81 -17.90 8.79
C ILE A 441 15.52 -18.23 7.33
N SER A 442 14.23 -18.39 6.99
CA SER A 442 13.76 -18.80 5.67
C SER A 442 14.35 -17.95 4.56
N SER A 443 14.55 -18.54 3.38
CA SER A 443 14.93 -17.84 2.15
C SER A 443 14.00 -16.68 1.76
N HIS A 444 12.76 -16.66 2.28
CA HIS A 444 11.75 -15.64 1.99
C HIS A 444 11.41 -14.77 3.23
N ALA A 445 12.23 -14.82 4.27
CA ALA A 445 12.01 -14.06 5.49
C ALA A 445 12.21 -12.55 5.25
N ILE A 446 11.24 -11.72 5.65
CA ILE A 446 11.31 -10.24 5.52
C ILE A 446 12.46 -9.66 6.36
N HIS A 447 12.80 -10.30 7.47
CA HIS A 447 13.90 -9.91 8.36
C HIS A 447 14.99 -10.97 8.36
N GLN A 448 15.34 -11.50 7.18
CA GLN A 448 16.32 -12.58 7.07
C GLN A 448 17.67 -12.18 7.68
N VAL A 449 18.18 -13.00 8.60
CA VAL A 449 19.49 -12.79 9.21
C VAL A 449 20.62 -13.45 8.41
N ASN A 450 21.79 -12.83 8.44
CA ASN A 450 22.97 -13.31 7.72
C ASN A 450 23.59 -14.53 8.43
N LEU A 451 23.31 -15.74 7.92
CA LEU A 451 23.81 -17.00 8.46
C LEU A 451 24.53 -17.83 7.38
N PRO A 452 25.56 -18.62 7.74
CA PRO A 452 26.19 -19.57 6.83
C PRO A 452 25.17 -20.55 6.22
N ALA A 453 25.24 -20.78 4.92
CA ALA A 453 24.26 -21.61 4.19
C ALA A 453 24.11 -23.04 4.76
N LYS A 454 25.21 -23.64 5.25
CA LYS A 454 25.19 -24.96 5.89
C LYS A 454 24.39 -24.97 7.20
N LEU A 455 24.49 -23.90 7.99
CA LEU A 455 23.77 -23.75 9.25
C LEU A 455 22.27 -23.55 9.00
N ARG A 456 21.92 -22.66 8.05
CA ARG A 456 20.53 -22.43 7.64
C ARG A 456 19.84 -23.73 7.22
N ARG A 457 20.48 -24.50 6.34
CA ARG A 457 19.94 -25.77 5.85
C ARG A 457 19.70 -26.79 6.96
N ARG A 458 20.63 -26.90 7.93
CA ARG A 458 20.46 -27.81 9.06
C ARG A 458 19.25 -27.45 9.93
N ILE A 459 19.04 -26.16 10.19
CA ILE A 459 17.87 -25.69 10.95
C ILE A 459 16.58 -25.95 10.16
N GLU A 460 16.58 -25.73 8.84
CA GLU A 460 15.44 -26.06 7.97
C GLU A 460 15.10 -27.56 8.01
N GLU A 461 16.09 -28.44 7.88
CA GLU A 461 15.92 -29.90 7.94
C GLU A 461 15.36 -30.38 9.31
N GLN A 462 15.79 -29.78 10.43
CA GLN A 462 15.25 -30.09 11.76
C GLN A 462 13.80 -29.60 11.93
N MET A 463 13.47 -28.44 11.36
CA MET A 463 12.12 -27.90 11.40
C MET A 463 11.13 -28.67 10.51
N GLU A 464 11.57 -29.33 9.44
CA GLU A 464 10.72 -30.21 8.61
C GLU A 464 10.16 -31.40 9.40
N VAL A 465 10.91 -31.92 10.38
CA VAL A 465 10.48 -33.00 11.27
C VAL A 465 9.80 -32.50 12.55
N ASN A 466 9.51 -31.19 12.63
CA ASN A 466 8.97 -30.52 13.82
C ASN A 466 9.82 -30.70 15.10
N ASP A 467 11.13 -30.86 14.95
CA ASP A 467 12.06 -30.95 16.08
C ASP A 467 12.46 -29.55 16.57
N ALA A 468 11.69 -29.05 17.54
CA ALA A 468 11.88 -27.73 18.15
C ALA A 468 12.53 -27.85 19.53
N ASP A 469 13.73 -28.43 19.60
CA ASP A 469 14.52 -28.47 20.83
C ASP A 469 14.94 -27.05 21.29
N ALA A 470 15.07 -26.85 22.61
CA ALA A 470 15.44 -25.54 23.18
C ALA A 470 16.78 -24.99 22.66
N THR A 471 17.66 -25.87 22.15
CA THR A 471 18.99 -25.52 21.62
C THR A 471 19.04 -25.36 20.10
N LEU A 472 17.92 -25.55 19.39
CA LEU A 472 17.83 -25.54 17.92
C LEU A 472 18.52 -24.32 17.27
N TYR A 473 18.38 -23.13 17.88
CA TYR A 473 18.89 -21.88 17.33
C TYR A 473 20.20 -21.38 17.95
N ASP A 474 20.83 -22.14 18.85
CA ASP A 474 21.99 -21.69 19.63
C ASP A 474 23.18 -21.25 18.76
N GLU A 475 23.50 -22.07 17.76
CA GLU A 475 24.60 -21.78 16.83
C GLU A 475 24.30 -20.57 15.93
N ALA A 476 23.03 -20.40 15.54
CA ALA A 476 22.59 -19.23 14.79
C ALA A 476 22.65 -17.96 15.66
N GLN A 477 22.22 -18.05 16.92
CA GLN A 477 22.30 -16.95 17.88
C GLN A 477 23.76 -16.52 18.08
N ALA A 478 24.68 -17.48 18.22
CA ALA A 478 26.11 -17.21 18.37
C ALA A 478 26.70 -16.52 17.13
N CYS A 479 26.28 -16.93 15.93
CA CYS A 479 26.72 -16.31 14.67
C CYS A 479 26.29 -14.84 14.59
N ILE A 480 25.01 -14.56 14.88
CA ILE A 480 24.47 -13.19 14.85
C ILE A 480 25.04 -12.33 16.00
N TYR A 481 25.25 -12.90 17.18
CA TYR A 481 25.96 -12.21 18.26
C TYR A 481 27.38 -11.81 17.85
N GLY A 482 28.11 -12.70 17.16
CA GLY A 482 29.43 -12.40 16.62
C GLY A 482 29.41 -11.31 15.55
N LEU A 483 28.40 -11.31 14.68
CA LEU A 483 28.17 -10.26 13.68
C LEU A 483 27.95 -8.90 14.35
N MET A 484 27.00 -8.83 15.29
CA MET A 484 26.73 -7.61 16.06
C MET A 484 27.97 -7.14 16.82
N LYS A 485 28.73 -8.04 17.44
CA LYS A 485 29.95 -7.70 18.19
C LYS A 485 31.06 -7.13 17.31
N ARG A 486 31.20 -7.60 16.07
CA ARG A 486 32.28 -7.19 15.16
C ARG A 486 31.95 -5.92 14.38
N ASP A 487 30.68 -5.74 14.00
CA ASP A 487 30.28 -4.72 13.04
C ASP A 487 29.41 -3.62 13.66
N VAL A 488 28.36 -4.00 14.39
CA VAL A 488 27.36 -3.05 14.91
C VAL A 488 27.82 -2.40 16.21
N PHE A 489 28.37 -3.19 17.13
CA PHE A 489 28.73 -2.75 18.47
C PHE A 489 29.86 -1.71 18.51
N PRO A 490 30.95 -1.81 17.70
CA PRO A 490 31.95 -0.75 17.64
C PRO A 490 31.37 0.59 17.17
N ARG A 491 30.42 0.56 16.23
CA ARG A 491 29.72 1.76 15.74
C ARG A 491 28.77 2.33 16.78
N PHE A 492 28.08 1.47 17.53
CA PHE A 492 27.28 1.90 18.68
C PHE A 492 28.12 2.64 19.70
N LYS A 493 29.30 2.12 20.06
CA LYS A 493 30.23 2.79 21.00
C LYS A 493 30.70 4.18 20.54
N ALA A 494 30.70 4.43 19.24
CA ALA A 494 31.08 5.71 18.65
C ALA A 494 29.87 6.63 18.38
N SER A 495 28.67 6.23 18.81
CA SER A 495 27.42 6.95 18.55
C SER A 495 26.93 7.72 19.78
N PRO A 496 26.15 8.80 19.59
CA PRO A 496 25.52 9.53 20.71
C PRO A 496 24.65 8.65 21.61
N SER A 497 24.09 7.57 21.08
CA SER A 497 23.28 6.61 21.85
C SER A 497 24.09 5.86 22.92
N PHE A 498 25.41 5.74 22.73
CA PHE A 498 26.28 5.15 23.75
C PHE A 498 26.72 6.17 24.80
N ASP A 499 26.87 7.44 24.42
CA ASP A 499 27.09 8.52 25.38
C ASP A 499 25.86 8.67 26.30
N GLU A 500 24.65 8.60 25.73
CA GLU A 500 23.39 8.56 26.49
C GLU A 500 23.35 7.37 27.47
N LEU A 501 23.80 6.19 27.03
CA LEU A 501 23.91 5.02 27.90
C LEU A 501 24.87 5.26 29.06
N LEU A 502 26.04 5.88 28.80
CA LEU A 502 27.02 6.20 29.84
C LEU A 502 26.48 7.22 30.84
N ASP A 503 25.79 8.26 30.37
CA ASP A 503 25.17 9.27 31.23
C ASP A 503 24.11 8.67 32.15
N ILE A 504 23.27 7.76 31.63
CA ILE A 504 22.26 7.07 32.43
C ILE A 504 22.91 6.15 33.47
N LEU A 505 23.97 5.43 33.10
CA LEU A 505 24.71 4.58 34.03
C LEU A 505 25.38 5.41 35.14
N GLU A 506 26.01 6.54 34.81
CA GLU A 506 26.59 7.47 35.80
C GLU A 506 25.52 8.03 36.76
N GLN A 507 24.33 8.36 36.24
CA GLN A 507 23.21 8.84 37.07
C GLN A 507 22.69 7.75 38.02
N MET A 508 22.60 6.49 37.56
CA MET A 508 22.17 5.37 38.40
C MET A 508 23.20 5.04 39.49
N GLU A 509 24.50 5.01 39.17
CA GLU A 509 25.56 4.84 40.18
C GLU A 509 25.55 5.98 41.21
N GLY A 510 25.33 7.22 40.75
CA GLY A 510 25.19 8.40 41.63
C GLY A 510 23.95 8.34 42.54
N TYR A 511 22.88 7.65 42.12
CA TYR A 511 21.67 7.45 42.91
C TYR A 511 21.83 6.34 43.95
N GLU A 512 22.49 5.23 43.60
CA GLU A 512 22.82 4.15 44.54
C GLU A 512 23.82 4.61 45.62
N HIS A 513 24.83 5.42 45.26
CA HIS A 513 25.75 5.99 46.24
C HIS A 513 25.08 6.98 47.21
N LYS A 514 24.05 7.70 46.77
CA LYS A 514 23.23 8.57 47.65
C LYS A 514 22.31 7.77 48.57
N GLN A 515 21.81 6.61 48.14
CA GLN A 515 21.02 5.69 48.98
C GLN A 515 21.90 5.01 50.04
N ILE A 516 23.09 4.54 49.66
CA ILE A 516 24.05 3.88 50.58
C ILE A 516 24.63 4.90 51.58
N GLY A 517 24.87 6.15 51.15
CA GLY A 517 25.30 7.24 52.03
C GLY A 517 24.24 7.65 53.08
N ASN A 518 22.97 7.30 52.86
CA ASN A 518 21.87 7.54 53.81
C ASN A 518 21.57 6.34 54.71
N GLN A 519 22.30 5.22 54.54
CA GLN A 519 22.26 4.03 55.39
C GLN A 519 23.65 3.65 55.92
N SER A 520 24.45 4.64 56.33
CA SER A 520 25.63 4.40 57.17
C SER A 520 25.18 3.99 58.58
N GLY A 521 24.87 2.71 58.72
CA GLY A 521 24.52 2.10 59.98
C GLY A 521 24.25 0.60 59.86
N ILE A 522 25.02 -0.15 59.05
CA ILE A 522 25.44 -1.54 59.27
C ILE A 522 26.40 -1.95 58.15
N THR A 523 27.63 -2.25 58.55
CA THR A 523 28.67 -2.84 57.71
C THR A 523 28.23 -4.21 57.21
N THR A 524 28.14 -4.44 55.89
CA THR A 524 28.37 -5.78 55.33
C THR A 524 29.02 -5.65 53.96
N SER A 525 30.30 -5.99 53.90
CA SER A 525 31.04 -6.26 52.67
C SER A 525 30.44 -7.48 51.96
N VAL A 526 30.01 -7.36 50.70
CA VAL A 526 29.84 -8.52 49.83
C VAL A 526 30.46 -8.25 48.47
N THR A 527 31.47 -9.06 48.21
CA THR A 527 32.36 -9.16 47.07
C THR A 527 31.61 -9.48 45.77
N LEU A 528 31.90 -8.75 44.70
CA LEU A 528 31.60 -9.17 43.32
C LEU A 528 32.31 -10.51 43.05
N ARG A 529 31.55 -11.58 42.84
CA ARG A 529 32.04 -12.80 42.21
C ARG A 529 31.45 -12.91 40.82
N VAL A 530 32.36 -12.86 39.84
CA VAL A 530 32.22 -13.38 38.50
C VAL A 530 31.77 -14.84 38.58
N GLY A 531 30.73 -15.18 37.82
CA GLY A 531 30.23 -16.53 37.59
C GLY A 531 29.47 -16.56 36.28
#